data_AF-A0A818B6K4-F1
#
_entry.id   AF-A0A818B6K4-F1
#
_cell.length_a   1.000
_cell.length_b   1.000
_cell.length_c   1.000
_cell.angle_alpha   90.00
_cell.angle_beta   90.00
_cell.angle_gamma   90.00
#
_symmetry.space_group_name_H-M   'P 1'
#
loop_
_entity.id
_entity.type
_entity.pdbx_description
1 polymer ?
#
loop_
_entity_poly.entity_id
_entity_poly.type
_entity_poly.pdbx_seq_one_letter_code
_entity_poly.pdbx_strand_id
1 'polypeptide(L)'
;MMNFDQIQLSDNALTDYLKGDTRKKALVQITDLKAIENRQCDEGNLVHYRITIADATSTCSSCILNTDLNHLVESALIKANTLIYIKDIALDMVDDNTNRSMLIINDVDIVQTNSGTIDHNSRNAELYQQSNVQMTSHVLQSLSTINRNIVQPKSSSTNYFDAKRHNDESILKPSDHAMPIAIAQINQYNNGWSIKGIVTNKSNVHHYKNSRGEGTLFSFDLQDSTGEIQITAFNNECSRLFSIIEIGQVYVLANASVKPANQQYNKLSSIYEIIATSQTSVSHTSIDDFIHVPISKYNFIRLNEIAMQQSDAYLDVIGIVNLVCDPTMVTNKTHKKSYPTRIISILDETGSISVTLWQDHARDFNDKSNPVIAFKAIKVHDFNGCRSLSTTSKTNLKINSLDTERTEHLKRWFHEQHPDTRKIANSNIIQVSTQQGLNLSPNYFYFNLLFSASIKTFTEAIIEYVSNQSKTIYFSIKGICTEVDKHSFIYKMCPVDTCTKKVIEISDTQYRCVKCDKTYDVFKWGYKTTIQVTDNSITQPVIIFNKQAEALFGIPAAEMLTHMMNVNHWY
;
A
#
# COMPACT_ATOMS: atom_id res chain seq x y z
N MET A 1 -28.99 8.57 -30.13
CA MET A 1 -28.81 10.02 -29.85
C MET A 1 -29.86 10.39 -28.82
N MET A 2 -29.49 10.55 -27.55
CA MET A 2 -30.40 11.13 -26.54
C MET A 2 -30.31 12.65 -26.65
N ASN A 3 -31.46 13.33 -26.62
CA ASN A 3 -31.60 14.79 -26.72
C ASN A 3 -30.84 15.48 -25.58
N PHE A 4 -30.02 16.48 -25.94
CA PHE A 4 -29.21 17.31 -25.03
C PHE A 4 -29.91 18.65 -24.66
N ASP A 5 -31.24 18.69 -24.67
CA ASP A 5 -31.98 19.90 -24.28
C ASP A 5 -32.40 19.81 -22.81
N GLN A 6 -31.75 20.66 -22.00
CA GLN A 6 -31.92 20.94 -20.55
C GLN A 6 -31.13 20.05 -19.58
N ILE A 7 -29.80 20.20 -19.60
CA ILE A 7 -28.98 19.89 -18.42
C ILE A 7 -29.30 20.91 -17.32
N GLN A 8 -29.89 20.46 -16.21
CA GLN A 8 -30.16 21.28 -15.02
C GLN A 8 -29.07 21.08 -13.96
N LEU A 9 -28.49 22.16 -13.46
CA LEU A 9 -27.56 22.10 -12.33
C LEU A 9 -28.28 21.71 -11.03
N SER A 10 -27.53 21.22 -10.06
CA SER A 10 -28.07 20.90 -8.74
C SER A 10 -28.49 22.16 -7.97
N ASP A 11 -29.64 22.11 -7.31
CA ASP A 11 -30.12 23.22 -6.49
C ASP A 11 -29.47 23.24 -5.10
N ASN A 12 -28.99 24.42 -4.68
CA ASN A 12 -28.44 24.74 -3.35
C ASN A 12 -27.29 23.84 -2.88
N ALA A 13 -26.61 23.15 -3.80
CA ALA A 13 -25.49 22.28 -3.48
C ALA A 13 -24.36 23.03 -2.76
N LEU A 14 -24.01 24.24 -3.22
CA LEU A 14 -22.91 25.00 -2.61
C LEU A 14 -23.25 25.49 -1.20
N THR A 15 -24.51 25.85 -0.97
CA THR A 15 -24.98 26.25 0.36
C THR A 15 -24.93 25.07 1.35
N ASP A 16 -25.27 23.87 0.89
CA ASP A 16 -25.22 22.66 1.70
C ASP A 16 -23.77 22.25 2.01
N TYR A 17 -22.87 22.36 1.04
CA TYR A 17 -21.44 22.13 1.25
C TYR A 17 -20.82 23.07 2.26
N LEU A 18 -21.13 24.37 2.21
CA LEU A 18 -20.63 25.35 3.17
C LEU A 18 -21.23 25.18 4.58
N LYS A 19 -22.33 24.44 4.72
CA LYS A 19 -22.90 24.02 6.02
C LYS A 19 -22.32 22.69 6.52
N GLY A 20 -21.43 22.06 5.76
CA GLY A 20 -20.75 20.82 6.12
C GLY A 20 -21.42 19.54 5.61
N ASP A 21 -22.47 19.62 4.76
CA ASP A 21 -23.06 18.43 4.14
C ASP A 21 -22.31 18.02 2.86
N THR A 22 -21.10 17.49 3.05
CA THR A 22 -20.21 17.06 1.96
C THR A 22 -20.59 15.73 1.31
N ARG A 23 -21.63 15.04 1.83
CA ARG A 23 -22.09 13.74 1.29
C ARG A 23 -22.98 13.89 0.05
N LYS A 24 -23.49 15.10 -0.20
CA LYS A 24 -24.35 15.39 -1.36
C LYS A 24 -23.50 15.41 -2.62
N LYS A 25 -23.88 14.65 -3.64
CA LYS A 25 -23.26 14.74 -4.98
C LYS A 25 -24.00 15.78 -5.80
N ALA A 26 -23.28 16.60 -6.54
CA ALA A 26 -23.89 17.72 -7.26
C ALA A 26 -23.31 17.89 -8.66
N LEU A 27 -24.19 18.21 -9.59
CA LEU A 27 -23.85 18.68 -10.91
C LEU A 27 -23.69 20.21 -10.85
N VAL A 28 -22.46 20.69 -11.08
CA VAL A 28 -22.11 22.11 -11.02
C VAL A 28 -21.29 22.51 -12.25
N GLN A 29 -21.23 23.80 -12.52
CA GLN A 29 -20.40 24.36 -13.59
C GLN A 29 -19.18 25.07 -13.01
N ILE A 30 -18.00 24.81 -13.57
CA ILE A 30 -16.80 25.61 -13.32
C ILE A 30 -16.92 26.90 -14.15
N THR A 31 -16.98 28.05 -13.49
CA THR A 31 -17.13 29.36 -14.14
C THR A 31 -15.80 30.09 -14.32
N ASP A 32 -14.84 29.88 -13.42
CA ASP A 32 -13.48 30.44 -13.51
C ASP A 32 -12.44 29.44 -13.00
N LEU A 33 -11.22 29.50 -13.55
CA LEU A 33 -10.09 28.66 -13.15
C LEU A 33 -8.80 29.47 -13.24
N LYS A 34 -8.05 29.53 -12.12
CA LYS A 34 -6.78 30.28 -12.00
C LYS A 34 -5.72 29.45 -11.30
N ALA A 35 -4.51 29.42 -11.86
CA ALA A 35 -3.34 28.87 -11.19
C ALA A 35 -2.90 29.81 -10.05
N ILE A 36 -2.53 29.24 -8.90
CA ILE A 36 -1.97 29.98 -7.77
C ILE A 36 -0.44 29.93 -7.91
N GLU A 37 0.18 31.06 -8.26
CA GLU A 37 1.64 31.18 -8.33
C GLU A 37 2.23 31.34 -6.91
N ASN A 38 2.95 30.33 -6.42
CA ASN A 38 3.71 30.41 -5.18
C ASN A 38 5.14 30.90 -5.47
N ARG A 39 5.50 32.12 -5.06
CA ARG A 39 6.84 32.72 -5.29
C ARG A 39 7.95 32.20 -4.35
N GLN A 40 7.72 31.12 -3.62
CA GLN A 40 8.72 30.53 -2.71
C GLN A 40 8.60 29.01 -2.70
N CYS A 41 9.16 28.31 -3.69
CA CYS A 41 9.53 26.89 -3.63
C CYS A 41 10.33 26.52 -4.91
N ASP A 42 11.61 26.19 -4.75
CA ASP A 42 12.51 25.71 -5.81
C ASP A 42 12.73 24.18 -5.77
N GLU A 43 11.76 23.42 -5.25
CA GLU A 43 11.77 21.95 -5.30
C GLU A 43 10.38 21.39 -5.67
N GLY A 44 10.23 20.96 -6.93
CA GLY A 44 9.05 20.25 -7.45
C GLY A 44 7.83 21.15 -7.73
N ASN A 45 7.63 21.52 -9.00
CA ASN A 45 6.50 22.33 -9.50
C ASN A 45 5.12 21.69 -9.27
N LEU A 46 4.62 21.68 -8.03
CA LEU A 46 3.21 21.38 -7.74
C LEU A 46 2.40 22.69 -7.81
N VAL A 47 1.65 22.85 -8.90
CA VAL A 47 0.78 24.01 -9.12
C VAL A 47 -0.58 23.75 -8.47
N HIS A 48 -1.06 24.68 -7.64
CA HIS A 48 -2.43 24.61 -7.11
C HIS A 48 -3.39 25.41 -8.00
N TYR A 49 -4.57 24.85 -8.28
CA TYR A 49 -5.61 25.53 -9.06
C TYR A 49 -6.77 25.97 -8.17
N ARG A 50 -7.06 27.28 -8.16
CA ARG A 50 -8.29 27.83 -7.61
C ARG A 50 -9.36 27.81 -8.69
N ILE A 51 -10.54 27.34 -8.34
CA ILE A 51 -11.71 27.32 -9.23
C ILE A 51 -12.87 28.07 -8.60
N THR A 52 -13.71 28.64 -9.46
CA THR A 52 -15.04 29.13 -9.07
C THR A 52 -16.06 28.17 -9.65
N ILE A 53 -16.95 27.68 -8.80
CA ILE A 53 -18.04 26.78 -9.21
C ILE A 53 -19.40 27.45 -8.99
N ALA A 54 -20.35 27.14 -9.85
CA ALA A 54 -21.72 27.62 -9.81
C ALA A 54 -22.67 26.42 -9.80
N ASP A 55 -23.66 26.47 -8.91
CA ASP A 55 -24.83 25.61 -8.94
C ASP A 55 -26.03 26.39 -9.50
N ALA A 56 -27.24 25.82 -9.49
CA ALA A 56 -28.41 26.49 -10.07
C ALA A 56 -28.80 27.80 -9.35
N THR A 57 -28.33 28.01 -8.11
CA THR A 57 -28.82 29.08 -7.22
C THR A 57 -27.73 30.02 -6.70
N SER A 58 -26.46 29.65 -6.81
CA SER A 58 -25.35 30.35 -6.19
C SER A 58 -23.98 30.07 -6.83
N THR A 59 -23.02 30.95 -6.55
CA THR A 59 -21.62 30.78 -6.96
C THR A 59 -20.69 30.77 -5.75
N CYS A 60 -19.62 29.98 -5.83
CA CYS A 60 -18.59 29.89 -4.79
C CYS A 60 -17.19 30.00 -5.41
N SER A 61 -16.45 31.04 -5.00
CA SER A 61 -15.08 31.33 -5.45
C SER A 61 -13.97 30.83 -4.51
N SER A 62 -14.36 30.31 -3.35
CA SER A 62 -13.46 29.75 -2.33
C SER A 62 -13.28 28.25 -2.53
N CYS A 63 -12.95 27.81 -3.76
CA CYS A 63 -12.78 26.40 -4.10
C CYS A 63 -11.38 26.09 -4.65
N ILE A 64 -10.78 24.99 -4.22
CA ILE A 64 -9.49 24.47 -4.72
C ILE A 64 -9.68 23.06 -5.27
N LEU A 65 -9.02 22.77 -6.39
CA LEU A 65 -8.87 21.41 -6.90
C LEU A 65 -7.74 20.70 -6.16
N ASN A 66 -8.00 19.47 -5.71
CA ASN A 66 -6.96 18.60 -5.20
C ASN A 66 -5.89 18.37 -6.28
N THR A 67 -4.60 18.35 -5.90
CA THR A 67 -3.47 18.25 -6.82
C THR A 67 -3.48 16.97 -7.65
N ASP A 68 -4.13 15.90 -7.17
CA ASP A 68 -4.29 14.65 -7.92
C ASP A 68 -5.12 14.87 -9.21
N LEU A 69 -5.97 15.89 -9.24
CA LEU A 69 -6.79 16.27 -10.39
C LEU A 69 -6.09 17.28 -11.32
N ASN A 70 -4.87 17.71 -11.03
CA ASN A 70 -4.13 18.67 -11.86
C ASN A 70 -3.97 18.19 -13.31
N HIS A 71 -3.77 16.88 -13.52
CA HIS A 71 -3.64 16.29 -14.85
C HIS A 71 -4.85 16.58 -15.74
N LEU A 72 -6.06 16.75 -15.17
CA LEU A 72 -7.29 17.08 -15.90
C LEU A 72 -7.30 18.54 -16.35
N VAL A 73 -6.67 19.44 -15.61
CA VAL A 73 -6.50 20.85 -15.97
C VAL A 73 -5.41 20.99 -17.03
N GLU A 74 -4.27 20.32 -16.84
CA GLU A 74 -3.14 20.30 -17.77
C GLU A 74 -3.51 19.68 -19.14
N SER A 75 -4.36 18.65 -19.13
CA SER A 75 -4.89 18.04 -20.36
C SER A 75 -6.08 18.81 -20.96
N ALA A 76 -6.40 20.00 -20.43
CA ALA A 76 -7.51 20.88 -20.86
C ALA A 76 -8.91 20.22 -20.84
N LEU A 77 -9.09 19.17 -20.03
CA LEU A 77 -10.38 18.53 -19.80
C LEU A 77 -11.21 19.32 -18.77
N ILE A 78 -10.55 19.95 -17.80
CA ILE A 78 -11.15 20.92 -16.87
C ILE A 78 -10.68 22.33 -17.23
N LYS A 79 -11.64 23.19 -17.58
CA LYS A 79 -11.45 24.61 -17.89
C LYS A 79 -12.70 25.42 -17.52
N ALA A 80 -12.66 26.75 -17.64
CA ALA A 80 -13.85 27.57 -17.51
C ALA A 80 -14.96 27.10 -18.46
N ASN A 81 -16.21 27.12 -17.98
CA ASN A 81 -17.41 26.57 -18.61
C ASN A 81 -17.43 25.04 -18.77
N THR A 82 -16.69 24.31 -17.93
CA THR A 82 -16.78 22.85 -17.83
C THR A 82 -17.86 22.46 -16.85
N LEU A 83 -18.70 21.51 -17.23
CA LEU A 83 -19.71 20.90 -16.40
C LEU A 83 -19.14 19.66 -15.72
N ILE A 84 -19.18 19.65 -14.40
CA ILE A 84 -18.62 18.57 -13.57
C ILE A 84 -19.67 18.02 -12.62
N TYR A 85 -19.59 16.71 -12.38
CA TYR A 85 -20.35 16.04 -11.35
C TYR A 85 -19.41 15.73 -10.17
N ILE A 86 -19.62 16.44 -9.06
CA ILE A 86 -18.78 16.31 -7.86
C ILE A 86 -19.15 15.01 -7.14
N LYS A 87 -18.15 14.14 -6.96
CA LYS A 87 -18.27 12.86 -6.25
C LYS A 87 -17.79 12.95 -4.82
N ASP A 88 -16.71 13.69 -4.59
CA ASP A 88 -16.11 13.89 -3.27
C ASP A 88 -15.61 15.34 -3.11
N ILE A 89 -15.97 15.95 -1.99
CA ILE A 89 -15.66 17.33 -1.63
C ILE A 89 -15.43 17.42 -0.13
N ALA A 90 -14.47 18.23 0.28
CA ALA A 90 -14.21 18.53 1.69
C ALA A 90 -14.42 20.03 1.96
N LEU A 91 -14.89 20.36 3.16
CA LEU A 91 -14.93 21.72 3.68
C LEU A 91 -13.78 21.88 4.67
N ASP A 92 -12.90 22.82 4.39
CA ASP A 92 -11.77 23.18 5.24
C ASP A 92 -11.95 24.60 5.79
N MET A 93 -11.47 24.85 7.01
CA MET A 93 -11.52 26.18 7.63
C MET A 93 -10.13 26.80 7.62
N VAL A 94 -9.99 27.93 6.92
CA VAL A 94 -8.67 28.52 6.64
C VAL A 94 -8.11 29.27 7.87
N ASP A 95 -8.97 29.86 8.71
CA ASP A 95 -8.62 30.55 9.95
C ASP A 95 -9.83 30.66 10.91
N ASP A 96 -9.71 30.17 12.14
CA ASP A 96 -10.77 30.20 13.18
C ASP A 96 -11.24 31.63 13.54
N ASN A 97 -10.40 32.63 13.31
CA ASN A 97 -10.71 34.04 13.62
C ASN A 97 -11.42 34.79 12.48
N THR A 98 -11.41 34.27 11.25
CA THR A 98 -12.00 34.97 10.08
C THR A 98 -13.26 34.29 9.54
N ASN A 99 -13.62 33.11 10.07
CA ASN A 99 -14.77 32.31 9.65
C ASN A 99 -14.81 32.08 8.12
N ARG A 100 -13.63 32.03 7.49
CA ARG A 100 -13.48 31.80 6.04
C ARG A 100 -13.31 30.31 5.78
N SER A 101 -14.31 29.70 5.19
CA SER A 101 -14.29 28.31 4.77
C SER A 101 -13.87 28.18 3.29
N MET A 102 -13.21 27.07 2.97
CA MET A 102 -12.76 26.73 1.63
C MET A 102 -13.22 25.33 1.27
N LEU A 103 -13.72 25.16 0.04
CA LEU A 103 -14.10 23.86 -0.49
C LEU A 103 -12.93 23.23 -1.25
N ILE A 104 -12.63 21.98 -0.97
CA ILE A 104 -11.58 21.21 -1.66
C ILE A 104 -12.26 20.08 -2.43
N ILE A 105 -12.17 20.12 -3.76
CA ILE A 105 -12.77 19.08 -4.61
C ILE A 105 -11.75 17.96 -4.81
N ASN A 106 -12.11 16.76 -4.34
CA ASN A 106 -11.23 15.57 -4.35
C ASN A 106 -11.50 14.64 -5.52
N ASP A 107 -12.77 14.52 -5.97
CA ASP A 107 -13.14 13.63 -7.07
C ASP A 107 -14.31 14.20 -7.89
N VAL A 108 -14.20 14.12 -9.22
CA VAL A 108 -15.17 14.65 -10.18
C VAL A 108 -15.30 13.74 -11.40
N ASP A 109 -16.51 13.64 -11.94
CA ASP A 109 -16.73 13.20 -13.33
C ASP A 109 -16.92 14.41 -14.24
N ILE A 110 -16.25 14.40 -15.39
CA ILE A 110 -16.41 15.43 -16.40
C ILE A 110 -17.62 15.07 -17.26
N VAL A 111 -18.67 15.87 -17.15
CA VAL A 111 -19.92 15.64 -17.90
C VAL A 111 -19.84 16.29 -19.28
N GLN A 112 -19.32 17.53 -19.34
CA GLN A 112 -19.15 18.25 -20.61
C GLN A 112 -18.04 19.31 -20.49
N THR A 113 -17.10 19.31 -21.42
CA THR A 113 -15.90 20.19 -21.41
C THR A 113 -16.15 21.59 -21.99
N ASN A 114 -17.30 21.84 -22.60
CA ASN A 114 -17.68 23.15 -23.15
C ASN A 114 -19.21 23.28 -23.17
N SER A 115 -19.81 23.63 -22.03
CA SER A 115 -21.27 23.76 -21.90
C SER A 115 -21.82 25.15 -22.23
N GLY A 116 -20.96 26.13 -22.54
CA GLY A 116 -21.35 27.55 -22.59
C GLY A 116 -21.72 28.09 -21.20
N THR A 117 -21.98 29.38 -21.05
CA THR A 117 -22.45 29.94 -19.76
C THR A 117 -23.88 29.47 -19.52
N ILE A 118 -24.11 28.66 -18.49
CA ILE A 118 -25.46 28.28 -18.05
C ILE A 118 -25.99 29.40 -17.16
N ASP A 119 -27.25 29.78 -17.30
CA ASP A 119 -27.84 30.94 -16.61
C ASP A 119 -28.04 30.61 -15.12
N HIS A 120 -27.23 31.22 -14.24
CA HIS A 120 -27.27 31.00 -12.79
C HIS A 120 -27.85 32.24 -12.10
N ASN A 121 -28.83 32.06 -11.22
CA ASN A 121 -29.33 33.14 -10.37
C ASN A 121 -28.20 33.59 -9.43
N SER A 122 -27.47 34.65 -9.78
CA SER A 122 -26.20 35.01 -9.13
C SER A 122 -26.39 35.58 -7.72
N ARG A 123 -26.38 34.68 -6.72
CA ARG A 123 -26.12 35.02 -5.31
C ARG A 123 -24.78 34.39 -4.90
N ASN A 124 -23.89 35.17 -4.30
CA ASN A 124 -22.65 34.61 -3.72
C ASN A 124 -23.02 33.77 -2.48
N ALA A 125 -22.57 32.52 -2.44
CA ALA A 125 -22.74 31.67 -1.27
C ALA A 125 -21.72 32.06 -0.19
N GLU A 126 -22.15 32.86 0.79
CA GLU A 126 -21.39 33.19 2.01
C GLU A 126 -22.21 32.81 3.26
N LEU A 127 -21.53 32.46 4.36
CA LEU A 127 -22.20 32.19 5.65
C LEU A 127 -22.85 33.48 6.19
N TYR A 128 -24.18 33.54 6.20
CA TYR A 128 -24.95 34.65 6.78
C TYR A 128 -24.71 34.75 8.29
N GLN A 129 -24.24 35.92 8.74
CA GLN A 129 -24.23 36.33 10.16
C GLN A 129 -25.66 36.48 10.66
N GLN A 130 -26.06 35.67 11.65
CA GLN A 130 -27.27 35.95 12.43
C GLN A 130 -26.99 37.07 13.44
N SER A 131 -27.69 38.18 13.23
CA SER A 131 -27.78 39.33 14.13
C SER A 131 -28.78 39.08 15.26
N ASN A 132 -28.34 39.39 16.48
CA ASN A 132 -29.05 39.85 17.68
C ASN A 132 -30.46 39.30 18.03
N VAL A 133 -30.54 38.58 19.16
CA VAL A 133 -31.60 38.78 20.16
C VAL A 133 -30.94 38.96 21.54
N GLN A 134 -31.34 40.03 22.22
CA GLN A 134 -30.81 40.55 23.47
C GLN A 134 -31.24 39.71 24.69
N MET A 135 -30.30 39.45 25.62
CA MET A 135 -30.54 39.54 27.07
C MET A 135 -29.29 40.08 27.79
N THR A 136 -29.36 41.39 28.07
CA THR A 136 -28.83 42.19 29.19
C THR A 136 -27.67 41.68 30.08
N SER A 137 -26.55 42.43 29.99
CA SER A 137 -25.70 43.06 31.04
C SER A 137 -25.31 42.25 32.30
N HIS A 138 -24.02 42.12 32.65
CA HIS A 138 -23.16 43.26 33.05
C HIS A 138 -21.65 42.97 32.92
N VAL A 139 -20.96 43.96 32.33
CA VAL A 139 -19.69 44.60 32.77
C VAL A 139 -18.42 43.73 32.81
N LEU A 140 -17.52 43.99 31.86
CA LEU A 140 -16.15 44.46 32.18
C LEU A 140 -15.64 45.35 31.04
N GLN A 141 -15.47 46.62 31.40
CA GLN A 141 -14.89 47.69 30.61
C GLN A 141 -13.37 47.50 30.51
N SER A 142 -12.84 47.68 29.29
CA SER A 142 -11.69 48.53 28.96
C SER A 142 -10.38 48.30 29.76
N LEU A 143 -9.24 47.99 29.15
CA LEU A 143 -8.47 48.91 28.32
C LEU A 143 -7.31 48.18 27.65
N SER A 144 -6.98 48.68 26.47
CA SER A 144 -5.87 48.32 25.61
C SER A 144 -4.59 49.10 25.97
N THR A 145 -3.45 48.46 25.64
CA THR A 145 -2.17 49.04 25.18
C THR A 145 -1.40 50.05 26.04
N ILE A 146 -0.10 49.79 26.27
CA ILE A 146 1.04 50.56 25.69
C ILE A 146 2.42 49.99 26.12
N ASN A 147 3.31 50.00 25.13
CA ASN A 147 4.77 49.84 24.99
C ASN A 147 5.79 49.91 26.16
N ARG A 148 6.82 49.05 26.01
CA ARG A 148 8.30 49.25 26.02
C ARG A 148 8.91 50.45 26.81
N ASN A 149 9.75 50.17 27.81
CA ASN A 149 11.24 50.18 27.75
C ASN A 149 11.90 50.25 29.15
N ILE A 150 12.95 49.43 29.33
CA ILE A 150 14.27 49.66 29.98
C ILE A 150 14.32 50.50 31.29
N VAL A 151 14.85 49.90 32.38
CA VAL A 151 15.93 50.40 33.29
C VAL A 151 16.13 49.39 34.45
N GLN A 152 17.38 49.01 34.74
CA GLN A 152 17.82 48.42 36.04
C GLN A 152 18.26 49.55 36.98
N PRO A 153 18.10 49.49 38.33
CA PRO A 153 19.13 48.83 39.18
C PRO A 153 18.69 48.26 40.56
N LYS A 154 19.47 47.26 41.00
CA LYS A 154 19.96 46.87 42.35
C LYS A 154 19.30 47.42 43.64
N SER A 155 18.97 46.51 44.57
CA SER A 155 19.39 46.45 46.01
C SER A 155 18.52 45.39 46.74
N SER A 156 19.07 44.24 47.16
CA SER A 156 19.68 43.93 48.47
C SER A 156 18.77 44.13 49.70
N SER A 157 18.20 43.02 50.20
CA SER A 157 18.16 42.72 51.63
C SER A 157 17.90 41.23 51.87
N THR A 158 18.91 40.60 52.47
CA THR A 158 18.93 39.30 53.12
C THR A 158 17.85 39.19 54.21
N ASN A 159 17.24 38.01 54.32
CA ASN A 159 17.03 37.36 55.62
C ASN A 159 16.99 35.84 55.45
N TYR A 160 17.97 35.20 56.09
CA TYR A 160 18.05 33.79 56.42
C TYR A 160 16.94 33.45 57.41
N PHE A 161 16.21 32.36 57.18
CA PHE A 161 15.79 31.46 58.26
C PHE A 161 15.78 30.01 57.79
N ASP A 162 16.21 29.18 58.74
CA ASP A 162 16.72 27.83 58.62
C ASP A 162 15.73 26.73 58.20
N ALA A 163 16.37 25.67 57.71
CA ALA A 163 15.90 24.34 57.45
C ALA A 163 14.89 23.75 58.44
N LYS A 164 13.87 23.08 57.89
CA LYS A 164 13.44 21.75 58.34
C LYS A 164 13.01 20.91 57.13
N ARG A 165 13.80 19.87 56.87
CA ARG A 165 13.47 18.73 56.00
C ARG A 165 12.35 17.94 56.64
N HIS A 166 11.26 17.74 55.90
CA HIS A 166 10.43 16.55 56.02
C HIS A 166 10.36 15.90 54.64
N ASN A 167 10.79 14.64 54.59
CA ASN A 167 10.54 13.73 53.49
C ASN A 167 9.02 13.54 53.39
N ASP A 168 8.45 13.86 52.24
CA ASP A 168 7.25 13.19 51.74
C ASP A 168 7.36 13.07 50.23
N GLU A 169 7.46 11.82 49.77
CA GLU A 169 7.25 11.41 48.38
C GLU A 169 5.79 11.72 48.03
N SER A 170 5.54 12.96 47.59
CA SER A 170 4.29 13.31 46.94
C SER A 170 4.42 13.01 45.46
N ILE A 171 3.92 11.83 45.09
CA ILE A 171 3.48 11.49 43.75
C ILE A 171 2.61 12.65 43.27
N LEU A 172 3.08 13.36 42.25
CA LEU A 172 2.29 14.35 41.51
C LEU A 172 1.11 13.62 40.86
N LYS A 173 -0.03 13.57 41.56
CA LYS A 173 -1.33 13.29 40.94
C LYS A 173 -1.66 14.51 40.08
N PRO A 174 -1.92 14.35 38.77
CA PRO A 174 -2.36 15.46 37.95
C PRO A 174 -3.81 15.77 38.30
N SER A 175 -4.06 16.94 38.89
CA SER A 175 -5.34 17.63 38.76
C SER A 175 -5.18 18.68 37.68
N ASP A 176 -5.54 18.34 36.45
CA ASP A 176 -6.43 19.18 35.64
C ASP A 176 -6.86 18.40 34.39
N HIS A 177 -8.18 18.31 34.25
CA HIS A 177 -8.91 17.54 33.25
C HIS A 177 -8.79 18.19 31.87
N ALA A 178 -7.65 18.05 31.19
CA ALA A 178 -7.65 18.11 29.74
C ALA A 178 -8.25 16.78 29.23
N MET A 179 -9.51 16.84 28.78
CA MET A 179 -10.18 15.71 28.13
C MET A 179 -9.29 15.21 26.98
N PRO A 180 -9.00 13.90 26.88
CA PRO A 180 -8.16 13.38 25.82
C PRO A 180 -8.71 13.76 24.44
N ILE A 181 -7.86 14.32 23.60
CA ILE A 181 -8.18 14.59 22.20
C ILE A 181 -8.04 13.32 21.37
N ALA A 182 -8.69 13.29 20.20
CA ALA A 182 -8.51 12.22 19.24
C ALA A 182 -7.09 12.21 18.67
N ILE A 183 -6.54 11.02 18.42
CA ILE A 183 -5.21 10.84 17.84
C ILE A 183 -5.11 11.56 16.48
N ALA A 184 -6.17 11.51 15.66
CA ALA A 184 -6.21 12.20 14.37
C ALA A 184 -6.12 13.74 14.48
N GLN A 185 -6.36 14.33 15.66
CA GLN A 185 -6.30 15.78 15.90
C GLN A 185 -4.93 16.23 16.45
N ILE A 186 -3.99 15.31 16.66
CA ILE A 186 -2.63 15.67 17.07
C ILE A 186 -1.95 16.47 15.96
N ASN A 187 -1.31 17.56 16.36
CA ASN A 187 -0.42 18.34 15.52
C ASN A 187 0.78 18.87 16.35
N GLN A 188 1.79 19.43 15.67
CA GLN A 188 3.03 19.92 16.30
C GLN A 188 2.91 21.24 17.08
N TYR A 189 1.78 21.94 16.97
CA TYR A 189 1.56 23.26 17.56
C TYR A 189 0.72 23.21 18.84
N ASN A 190 0.05 22.09 19.10
CA ASN A 190 -0.71 21.87 20.31
C ASN A 190 0.25 21.63 21.48
N ASN A 191 0.19 22.49 22.50
CA ASN A 191 0.85 22.28 23.79
C ASN A 191 -0.18 21.79 24.82
N GLY A 192 0.23 20.94 25.76
CA GLY A 192 -0.66 20.48 26.85
C GLY A 192 -1.79 19.54 26.40
N TRP A 193 -1.53 18.71 25.39
CA TRP A 193 -2.48 17.69 24.94
C TRP A 193 -2.38 16.40 25.76
N SER A 194 -3.48 15.66 25.79
CA SER A 194 -3.57 14.29 26.27
C SER A 194 -4.27 13.44 25.21
N ILE A 195 -3.83 12.19 25.01
CA ILE A 195 -4.49 11.20 24.16
C ILE A 195 -4.72 9.92 24.93
N LYS A 196 -5.77 9.20 24.59
CA LYS A 196 -6.11 7.91 25.18
C LYS A 196 -6.20 6.86 24.07
N GLY A 197 -5.56 5.71 24.26
CA GLY A 197 -5.59 4.65 23.26
C GLY A 197 -5.14 3.29 23.80
N ILE A 198 -5.37 2.26 22.99
CA ILE A 198 -4.90 0.90 23.23
C ILE A 198 -3.52 0.73 22.60
N VAL A 199 -2.60 0.09 23.32
CA VAL A 199 -1.29 -0.26 22.77
C VAL A 199 -1.43 -1.46 21.85
N THR A 200 -1.22 -1.27 20.56
CA THR A 200 -1.40 -2.33 19.53
C THR A 200 -0.11 -3.05 19.17
N ASN A 201 1.02 -2.44 19.49
CA ASN A 201 2.35 -2.93 19.18
C ASN A 201 3.37 -2.35 20.15
N LYS A 202 4.40 -3.13 20.48
CA LYS A 202 5.54 -2.72 21.32
C LYS A 202 6.80 -3.39 20.77
N SER A 203 7.78 -2.59 20.39
CA SER A 203 9.09 -3.08 19.95
C SER A 203 9.97 -3.48 21.14
N ASN A 204 10.99 -4.28 20.84
CA ASN A 204 12.06 -4.57 21.79
C ASN A 204 12.95 -3.34 21.99
N VAL A 205 13.72 -3.33 23.08
CA VAL A 205 14.72 -2.28 23.32
C VAL A 205 15.86 -2.43 22.31
N HIS A 206 16.03 -1.42 21.46
CA HIS A 206 17.09 -1.32 20.46
C HIS A 206 18.21 -0.40 20.95
N HIS A 207 19.45 -0.71 20.56
CA HIS A 207 20.61 0.13 20.84
C HIS A 207 20.96 0.89 19.55
N TYR A 208 21.21 2.19 19.67
CA TYR A 208 21.62 3.05 18.55
C TYR A 208 22.94 3.72 18.86
N LYS A 209 23.70 4.02 17.79
CA LYS A 209 24.93 4.80 17.86
C LYS A 209 24.94 5.82 16.74
N ASN A 210 25.09 7.09 17.10
CA ASN A 210 25.17 8.20 16.16
C ASN A 210 26.32 9.14 16.52
N SER A 211 26.51 10.20 15.73
CA SER A 211 27.56 11.20 15.95
C SER A 211 27.46 11.96 17.28
N ARG A 212 26.30 11.92 17.95
CA ARG A 212 26.05 12.57 19.24
C ARG A 212 26.17 11.61 20.43
N GLY A 213 26.37 10.31 20.20
CA GLY A 213 26.54 9.31 21.24
C GLY A 213 25.86 7.97 20.93
N GLU A 214 25.94 7.07 21.89
CA GLU A 214 25.19 5.80 21.90
C GLU A 214 24.08 5.84 22.94
N GLY A 215 23.01 5.08 22.70
CA GLY A 215 21.83 5.08 23.55
C GLY A 215 20.89 3.93 23.26
N THR A 216 19.79 3.89 23.99
CA THR A 216 18.72 2.89 23.81
C THR A 216 17.43 3.56 23.40
N LEU A 217 16.60 2.85 22.66
CA LEU A 217 15.26 3.29 22.33
C LEU A 217 14.31 2.10 22.24
N PHE A 218 13.04 2.35 22.47
CA PHE A 218 11.97 1.49 22.00
C PHE A 218 10.81 2.36 21.53
N SER A 219 10.00 1.80 20.64
CA SER A 219 8.75 2.39 20.21
C SER A 219 7.56 1.48 20.48
N PHE A 220 6.39 2.08 20.62
CA PHE A 220 5.11 1.40 20.72
C PHE A 220 4.04 2.19 19.98
N ASP A 221 3.00 1.50 19.53
CA ASP A 221 1.92 2.10 18.73
C ASP A 221 0.67 2.21 19.58
N LEU A 222 0.09 3.41 19.63
CA LEU A 222 -1.15 3.69 20.34
C LEU A 222 -2.27 3.90 19.32
N GLN A 223 -3.41 3.26 19.56
CA GLN A 223 -4.57 3.33 18.68
C GLN A 223 -5.81 3.81 19.41
N ASP A 224 -6.56 4.71 18.78
CA ASP A 224 -7.91 5.09 19.19
C ASP A 224 -8.93 4.85 18.06
N SER A 225 -10.15 5.38 18.18
CA SER A 225 -11.21 5.23 17.17
C SER A 225 -10.95 6.03 15.88
N THR A 226 -9.99 6.96 15.91
CA THR A 226 -9.71 7.93 14.86
C THR A 226 -8.41 7.63 14.11
N GLY A 227 -7.44 6.97 14.74
CA GLY A 227 -6.18 6.66 14.10
C GLY A 227 -5.19 5.88 14.97
N GLU A 228 -4.00 5.67 14.40
CA GLU A 228 -2.86 5.02 15.02
C GLU A 228 -1.67 5.98 15.01
N ILE A 229 -0.92 6.06 16.11
CA ILE A 229 0.28 6.90 16.22
C ILE A 229 1.41 6.16 16.93
N GLN A 230 2.63 6.35 16.43
CA GLN A 230 3.83 5.74 17.02
C GLN A 230 4.43 6.67 18.06
N ILE A 231 4.80 6.09 19.19
CA ILE A 231 5.51 6.76 20.28
C ILE A 231 6.88 6.14 20.42
N THR A 232 7.93 6.96 20.40
CA THR A 232 9.32 6.53 20.58
C THR A 232 9.89 7.12 21.86
N ALA A 233 10.46 6.27 22.70
CA ALA A 233 11.12 6.65 23.94
C ALA A 233 12.62 6.38 23.85
N PHE A 234 13.43 7.38 24.20
CA PHE A 234 14.88 7.31 24.17
C PHE A 234 15.48 7.26 25.59
N ASN A 235 16.56 6.51 25.75
CA ASN A 235 17.44 6.49 26.92
C ASN A 235 16.67 6.27 28.24
N ASN A 236 16.65 7.25 29.14
CA ASN A 236 15.97 7.13 30.44
C ASN A 236 14.47 6.87 30.27
N GLU A 237 13.83 7.51 29.28
CA GLU A 237 12.42 7.27 28.98
C GLU A 237 12.17 5.88 28.41
N CYS A 238 13.16 5.31 27.70
CA CYS A 238 13.11 3.92 27.24
C CYS A 238 12.98 2.99 28.44
N SER A 239 13.88 3.07 29.43
CA SER A 239 13.83 2.22 30.62
C SER A 239 12.56 2.42 31.45
N ARG A 240 12.10 3.67 31.59
CA ARG A 240 10.92 4.02 32.39
C ARG A 240 9.61 3.53 31.77
N LEU A 241 9.40 3.76 30.47
CA LEU A 241 8.14 3.42 29.81
C LEU A 241 8.09 1.95 29.41
N PHE A 242 9.24 1.31 29.15
CA PHE A 242 9.27 -0.10 28.74
C PHE A 242 8.74 -1.04 29.83
N SER A 243 8.93 -0.71 31.11
CA SER A 243 8.40 -1.50 32.24
C SER A 243 6.90 -1.30 32.48
N ILE A 244 6.34 -0.17 32.04
CA ILE A 244 4.94 0.21 32.30
C ILE A 244 4.02 -0.19 31.15
N ILE A 245 4.50 -0.08 29.91
CA ILE A 245 3.69 -0.28 28.70
C ILE A 245 3.53 -1.76 28.39
N GLU A 246 2.28 -2.22 28.30
CA GLU A 246 1.91 -3.57 27.90
C GLU A 246 0.98 -3.55 26.68
N ILE A 247 1.14 -4.53 25.79
CA ILE A 247 0.29 -4.68 24.59
C ILE A 247 -1.14 -5.04 25.04
N GLY A 248 -2.15 -4.44 24.39
CA GLY A 248 -3.57 -4.68 24.65
C GLY A 248 -4.15 -3.87 25.82
N GLN A 249 -3.31 -3.13 26.56
CA GLN A 249 -3.75 -2.26 27.65
C GLN A 249 -4.03 -0.84 27.16
N VAL A 250 -4.91 -0.13 27.89
CA VAL A 250 -5.30 1.24 27.60
C VAL A 250 -4.45 2.21 28.43
N TYR A 251 -3.87 3.20 27.77
CA TYR A 251 -3.11 4.26 28.43
C TYR A 251 -3.58 5.63 28.00
N VAL A 252 -3.50 6.57 28.95
CA VAL A 252 -3.57 8.00 28.69
C VAL A 252 -2.14 8.54 28.67
N LEU A 253 -1.75 9.17 27.58
CA LEU A 253 -0.45 9.79 27.38
C LEU A 253 -0.61 11.30 27.23
N ALA A 254 0.18 12.08 27.95
CA ALA A 254 0.15 13.53 27.89
C ALA A 254 1.55 14.15 27.98
N ASN A 255 1.67 15.41 27.55
CA ASN A 255 2.89 16.23 27.67
C ASN A 255 4.13 15.62 27.00
N ALA A 256 3.96 14.97 25.85
CA ALA A 256 5.06 14.49 25.02
C ALA A 256 5.32 15.43 23.82
N SER A 257 6.47 15.27 23.17
CA SER A 257 6.84 16.10 22.02
C SER A 257 6.32 15.48 20.73
N VAL A 258 5.55 16.22 19.94
CA VAL A 258 5.06 15.78 18.62
C VAL A 258 6.04 16.24 17.55
N LYS A 259 6.38 15.35 16.60
CA LYS A 259 7.25 15.65 15.45
C LYS A 259 6.64 15.08 14.17
N PRO A 260 7.02 15.59 12.98
CA PRO A 260 6.71 14.91 11.73
C PRO A 260 7.25 13.48 11.73
N ALA A 261 6.43 12.52 11.31
CA ALA A 261 6.78 11.10 11.31
C ALA A 261 7.96 10.84 10.35
N ASN A 262 8.99 10.15 10.84
CA ASN A 262 10.07 9.73 9.97
C ASN A 262 9.70 8.45 9.24
N GLN A 263 9.24 8.58 7.99
CA GLN A 263 8.79 7.45 7.15
C GLN A 263 9.87 6.39 6.86
N GLN A 264 11.14 6.65 7.17
CA GLN A 264 12.19 5.62 7.10
C GLN A 264 12.06 4.57 8.20
N TYR A 265 11.47 4.92 9.34
CA TYR A 265 11.38 4.06 10.54
C TYR A 265 9.95 3.87 11.04
N ASN A 266 9.06 4.84 10.79
CA ASN A 266 7.65 4.79 11.12
C ASN A 266 6.83 4.43 9.87
N LYS A 267 6.18 3.26 9.90
CA LYS A 267 5.36 2.74 8.79
C LYS A 267 3.85 2.98 8.99
N LEU A 268 3.45 3.69 10.06
CA LEU A 268 2.05 4.02 10.30
C LEU A 268 1.57 5.09 9.31
N SER A 269 0.25 5.17 9.12
CA SER A 269 -0.39 6.15 8.24
C SER A 269 -0.36 7.59 8.78
N SER A 270 -0.07 7.76 10.08
CA SER A 270 0.02 9.08 10.71
C SER A 270 1.20 9.89 10.15
N ILE A 271 0.94 11.14 9.79
CA ILE A 271 1.96 12.11 9.36
C ILE A 271 2.83 12.61 10.54
N TYR A 272 2.42 12.33 11.77
CA TYR A 272 3.13 12.71 13.00
C TYR A 272 3.54 11.49 13.82
N GLU A 273 4.61 11.65 14.59
CA GLU A 273 5.09 10.71 15.62
C GLU A 273 5.29 11.46 16.94
N ILE A 274 5.22 10.73 18.05
CA ILE A 274 5.44 11.28 19.39
C ILE A 274 6.79 10.80 19.91
N ILE A 275 7.57 11.74 20.43
CA ILE A 275 8.80 11.47 21.17
C ILE A 275 8.51 11.69 22.66
N ALA A 276 8.69 10.63 23.45
CA ALA A 276 8.58 10.72 24.90
C ALA A 276 9.72 11.60 25.46
N THR A 277 9.35 12.51 26.35
CA THR A 277 10.24 13.43 27.06
C THR A 277 10.17 13.15 28.56
N SER A 278 11.03 13.80 29.35
CA SER A 278 10.99 13.72 30.81
C SER A 278 9.71 14.28 31.44
N GLN A 279 8.91 15.03 30.68
CA GLN A 279 7.61 15.55 31.10
C GLN A 279 6.44 14.64 30.70
N THR A 280 6.70 13.59 29.91
CA THR A 280 5.66 12.69 29.41
C THR A 280 5.06 11.89 30.55
N SER A 281 3.78 12.12 30.82
CA SER A 281 3.00 11.34 31.78
C SER A 281 2.26 10.22 31.05
N VAL A 282 2.34 9.00 31.59
CA VAL A 282 1.61 7.82 31.11
C VAL A 282 0.87 7.23 32.29
N SER A 283 -0.45 7.11 32.18
CA SER A 283 -1.29 6.46 33.19
C SER A 283 -2.11 5.35 32.57
N HIS A 284 -2.06 4.17 33.19
CA HIS A 284 -2.93 3.04 32.85
C HIS A 284 -4.39 3.37 33.20
N THR A 285 -5.32 2.88 32.39
CA THR A 285 -6.78 3.06 32.60
C THR A 285 -7.49 1.74 32.32
N SER A 286 -8.61 1.48 33.00
CA SER A 286 -9.41 0.28 32.77
C SER A 286 -9.95 0.26 31.33
N ILE A 287 -10.04 -0.95 30.78
CA ILE A 287 -10.52 -1.18 29.42
C ILE A 287 -12.03 -0.91 29.29
N ASP A 288 -12.76 -0.95 30.41
CA ASP A 288 -14.20 -0.70 30.50
C ASP A 288 -14.58 0.72 30.07
N ASP A 289 -13.67 1.70 30.24
CA ASP A 289 -13.86 3.08 29.76
C ASP A 289 -13.54 3.24 28.26
N PHE A 290 -13.26 2.15 27.55
CA PHE A 290 -12.80 2.13 26.15
C PHE A 290 -13.58 1.14 25.26
N ILE A 291 -14.73 0.65 25.76
CA ILE A 291 -15.62 -0.33 25.09
C ILE A 291 -16.07 0.11 23.68
N HIS A 292 -16.00 1.42 23.37
CA HIS A 292 -16.43 1.99 22.09
C HIS A 292 -15.33 2.26 21.07
N VAL A 293 -14.07 1.96 21.38
CA VAL A 293 -12.99 2.19 20.41
C VAL A 293 -12.82 0.96 19.54
N PRO A 294 -13.05 1.07 18.21
CA PRO A 294 -12.74 -0.01 17.30
C PRO A 294 -11.23 -0.18 17.27
N ILE A 295 -10.71 -1.06 18.13
CA ILE A 295 -9.46 -1.80 17.87
C ILE A 295 -9.52 -2.17 16.40
N SER A 296 -8.49 -1.89 15.59
CA SER A 296 -8.43 -2.18 14.16
C SER A 296 -8.94 -3.60 13.87
N LYS A 297 -10.27 -3.77 13.74
CA LYS A 297 -10.89 -5.09 13.67
C LYS A 297 -10.51 -5.61 12.30
N TYR A 298 -9.88 -6.76 12.28
CA TYR A 298 -9.67 -7.46 11.04
C TYR A 298 -11.02 -8.00 10.59
N ASN A 299 -11.43 -7.64 9.38
CA ASN A 299 -12.58 -8.29 8.75
C ASN A 299 -12.07 -9.41 7.83
N PHE A 300 -11.61 -10.49 8.45
CA PHE A 300 -10.94 -11.57 7.72
C PHE A 300 -11.87 -12.25 6.72
N ILE A 301 -11.49 -12.20 5.45
CA ILE A 301 -12.10 -12.97 4.37
C ILE A 301 -11.39 -14.31 4.26
N ARG A 302 -12.15 -15.40 4.10
CA ARG A 302 -11.59 -16.76 3.88
C ARG A 302 -10.89 -16.84 2.53
N LEU A 303 -9.85 -17.67 2.43
CA LEU A 303 -9.05 -17.72 1.20
C LEU A 303 -9.86 -18.15 -0.03
N ASN A 304 -10.82 -19.06 0.12
CA ASN A 304 -11.72 -19.49 -0.95
C ASN A 304 -12.68 -18.39 -1.45
N GLU A 305 -13.02 -17.40 -0.62
CA GLU A 305 -13.94 -16.30 -0.95
C GLU A 305 -13.26 -15.16 -1.72
N ILE A 306 -11.92 -15.11 -1.71
CA ILE A 306 -11.13 -14.10 -2.43
C ILE A 306 -11.42 -14.14 -3.93
N ALA A 307 -11.71 -15.33 -4.44
CA ALA A 307 -12.26 -15.63 -5.75
C ALA A 307 -13.41 -14.73 -6.24
N MET A 308 -14.27 -14.28 -5.34
CA MET A 308 -15.51 -13.57 -5.66
C MET A 308 -15.41 -12.06 -5.46
N GLN A 309 -14.29 -11.58 -4.93
CA GLN A 309 -14.07 -10.15 -4.64
C GLN A 309 -13.91 -9.33 -5.93
N GLN A 310 -13.71 -8.01 -5.86
CA GLN A 310 -13.34 -7.23 -7.05
C GLN A 310 -11.82 -7.18 -7.21
N SER A 311 -11.32 -7.09 -8.45
CA SER A 311 -9.92 -6.72 -8.68
C SER A 311 -9.65 -5.37 -8.04
N ASP A 312 -8.42 -5.18 -7.55
CA ASP A 312 -7.96 -3.95 -6.91
C ASP A 312 -8.64 -3.61 -5.58
N ALA A 313 -9.57 -4.44 -5.10
CA ALA A 313 -10.14 -4.32 -3.76
C ALA A 313 -9.08 -4.56 -2.68
N TYR A 314 -9.29 -3.94 -1.53
CA TYR A 314 -8.47 -4.14 -0.34
C TYR A 314 -9.25 -4.98 0.66
N LEU A 315 -8.61 -6.00 1.20
CA LEU A 315 -9.23 -6.94 2.13
C LEU A 315 -8.28 -7.33 3.26
N ASP A 316 -8.84 -7.86 4.33
CA ASP A 316 -8.10 -8.35 5.49
C ASP A 316 -8.06 -9.88 5.39
N VAL A 317 -6.87 -10.49 5.52
CA VAL A 317 -6.68 -11.95 5.35
C VAL A 317 -5.73 -12.47 6.42
N ILE A 318 -5.96 -13.69 6.90
CA ILE A 318 -5.07 -14.40 7.82
C ILE A 318 -4.81 -15.82 7.31
N GLY A 319 -3.58 -16.28 7.41
CA GLY A 319 -3.21 -17.64 7.02
C GLY A 319 -1.82 -18.04 7.49
N ILE A 320 -1.52 -19.34 7.43
CA ILE A 320 -0.21 -19.91 7.75
C ILE A 320 0.66 -19.92 6.50
N VAL A 321 1.89 -19.43 6.62
CA VAL A 321 2.85 -19.50 5.53
C VAL A 321 3.26 -20.94 5.28
N ASN A 322 3.08 -21.41 4.05
CA ASN A 322 3.51 -22.73 3.61
C ASN A 322 4.85 -22.69 2.88
N LEU A 323 4.97 -21.72 1.96
CA LEU A 323 6.11 -21.62 1.06
C LEU A 323 6.62 -20.20 1.01
N VAL A 324 7.94 -20.08 0.96
CA VAL A 324 8.65 -18.80 0.88
C VAL A 324 9.66 -18.91 -0.25
N CYS A 325 9.51 -18.10 -1.30
CA CYS A 325 10.51 -17.99 -2.35
C CYS A 325 11.68 -17.11 -1.90
N ASP A 326 12.83 -17.31 -2.52
CA ASP A 326 13.95 -16.40 -2.37
C ASP A 326 13.60 -15.01 -2.96
N PRO A 327 14.08 -13.92 -2.35
CA PRO A 327 13.83 -12.56 -2.83
C PRO A 327 14.46 -12.34 -4.21
N THR A 328 13.74 -11.67 -5.09
CA THR A 328 14.23 -11.25 -6.41
C THR A 328 14.08 -9.73 -6.59
N MET A 329 14.61 -9.21 -7.69
CA MET A 329 14.47 -7.80 -8.07
C MET A 329 13.60 -7.70 -9.32
N VAL A 330 12.51 -6.96 -9.24
CA VAL A 330 11.63 -6.67 -10.39
C VAL A 330 11.86 -5.23 -10.84
N THR A 331 12.25 -5.05 -12.09
CA THR A 331 12.43 -3.72 -12.69
C THR A 331 11.11 -3.21 -13.27
N ASN A 332 10.65 -2.07 -12.78
CA ASN A 332 9.50 -1.38 -13.35
C ASN A 332 9.88 -0.86 -14.76
N LYS A 333 9.15 -1.31 -15.78
CA LYS A 333 9.41 -1.00 -17.20
C LYS A 333 9.27 0.49 -17.51
N THR A 334 8.43 1.21 -16.75
CA THR A 334 8.10 2.63 -16.99
C THR A 334 9.17 3.56 -16.40
N HIS A 335 9.66 3.28 -15.18
CA HIS A 335 10.62 4.14 -14.47
C HIS A 335 12.06 3.60 -14.43
N LYS A 336 12.33 2.42 -15.01
CA LYS A 336 13.62 1.70 -14.96
C LYS A 336 14.18 1.45 -13.55
N LYS A 337 13.36 1.62 -12.51
CA LYS A 337 13.73 1.40 -11.10
C LYS A 337 13.41 -0.03 -10.70
N SER A 338 14.33 -0.68 -9.98
CA SER A 338 14.18 -2.06 -9.52
C SER A 338 13.75 -2.10 -8.06
N TYR A 339 12.77 -2.95 -7.76
CA TYR A 339 12.22 -3.14 -6.42
C TYR A 339 12.44 -4.59 -5.97
N PRO A 340 12.79 -4.81 -4.68
CA PRO A 340 12.85 -6.15 -4.15
C PRO A 340 11.43 -6.70 -4.03
N THR A 341 11.28 -7.96 -4.41
CA THR A 341 10.02 -8.67 -4.48
C THR A 341 10.23 -10.07 -3.93
N ARG A 342 9.31 -10.53 -3.10
CA ARG A 342 9.32 -11.90 -2.58
C ARG A 342 7.92 -12.47 -2.67
N ILE A 343 7.81 -13.72 -3.08
CA ILE A 343 6.50 -14.40 -3.13
C ILE A 343 6.44 -15.41 -2.00
N ILE A 344 5.32 -15.42 -1.29
CA ILE A 344 4.98 -16.43 -0.30
C ILE A 344 3.65 -17.09 -0.67
N SER A 345 3.39 -18.28 -0.15
CA SER A 345 2.07 -18.91 -0.18
C SER A 345 1.53 -19.03 1.23
N ILE A 346 0.29 -18.62 1.42
CA ILE A 346 -0.43 -18.75 2.69
C ILE A 346 -1.57 -19.77 2.54
N LEU A 347 -1.89 -20.44 3.65
CA LEU A 347 -2.92 -21.47 3.78
C LEU A 347 -3.92 -21.09 4.87
N ASP A 348 -5.17 -21.48 4.69
CA ASP A 348 -6.18 -21.62 5.73
C ASP A 348 -6.95 -22.94 5.52
N GLU A 349 -8.00 -23.18 6.31
CA GLU A 349 -8.79 -24.41 6.20
C GLU A 349 -9.55 -24.56 4.87
N THR A 350 -9.61 -23.49 4.08
CA THR A 350 -10.37 -23.40 2.84
C THR A 350 -9.52 -23.51 1.58
N GLY A 351 -8.22 -23.21 1.66
CA GLY A 351 -7.33 -23.35 0.51
C GLY A 351 -5.99 -22.64 0.68
N SER A 352 -5.37 -22.35 -0.46
CA SER A 352 -4.06 -21.68 -0.53
C SER A 352 -4.09 -20.52 -1.51
N ILE A 353 -3.41 -19.42 -1.21
CA ILE A 353 -3.22 -18.31 -2.16
C ILE A 353 -1.78 -17.79 -2.15
N SER A 354 -1.33 -17.25 -3.28
CA SER A 354 -0.03 -16.61 -3.39
C SER A 354 -0.11 -15.13 -3.00
N VAL A 355 0.93 -14.68 -2.29
CA VAL A 355 1.07 -13.29 -1.85
C VAL A 355 2.40 -12.74 -2.33
N THR A 356 2.34 -11.63 -3.07
CA THR A 356 3.53 -10.89 -3.51
C THR A 356 3.84 -9.80 -2.49
N LEU A 357 4.96 -9.97 -1.78
CA LEU A 357 5.54 -8.97 -0.89
C LEU A 357 6.44 -8.04 -1.71
N TRP A 358 6.32 -6.74 -1.47
CA TRP A 358 7.11 -5.71 -2.13
C TRP A 358 7.96 -4.92 -1.15
N GLN A 359 9.09 -4.39 -1.63
CA GLN A 359 9.94 -3.45 -0.91
C GLN A 359 10.36 -4.00 0.47
N ASP A 360 10.06 -3.28 1.55
CA ASP A 360 10.50 -3.65 2.88
C ASP A 360 9.82 -4.93 3.37
N HIS A 361 8.55 -5.18 3.01
CA HIS A 361 7.91 -6.46 3.30
C HIS A 361 8.64 -7.64 2.64
N ALA A 362 9.24 -7.45 1.46
CA ALA A 362 10.03 -8.48 0.79
C ALA A 362 11.42 -8.67 1.42
N ARG A 363 12.03 -7.60 1.96
CA ARG A 363 13.35 -7.65 2.60
C ARG A 363 13.28 -8.22 4.01
N ASP A 364 12.36 -7.69 4.81
CA ASP A 364 12.24 -7.93 6.25
C ASP A 364 11.66 -9.31 6.55
N PHE A 365 10.92 -9.90 5.60
CA PHE A 365 10.36 -11.23 5.76
C PHE A 365 11.46 -12.30 5.73
N ASN A 366 11.72 -12.97 6.85
CA ASN A 366 12.72 -14.05 6.94
C ASN A 366 12.24 -15.30 7.67
N ASP A 367 10.96 -15.37 8.02
CA ASP A 367 10.45 -16.46 8.84
C ASP A 367 10.00 -17.64 7.97
N LYS A 368 10.72 -18.78 8.11
CA LYS A 368 10.46 -20.04 7.39
C LYS A 368 9.74 -21.07 8.26
N SER A 369 9.36 -20.69 9.48
CA SER A 369 8.85 -21.58 10.54
C SER A 369 7.33 -21.78 10.47
N ASN A 370 6.76 -21.74 9.26
CA ASN A 370 5.31 -21.72 9.03
C ASN A 370 4.54 -20.71 9.93
N PRO A 371 4.95 -19.42 9.99
CA PRO A 371 4.27 -18.44 10.83
C PRO A 371 2.82 -18.19 10.39
N VAL A 372 1.97 -17.82 11.34
CA VAL A 372 0.66 -17.22 11.05
C VAL A 372 0.87 -15.76 10.69
N ILE A 373 0.34 -15.32 9.56
CA ILE A 373 0.41 -13.93 9.11
C ILE A 373 -0.99 -13.38 8.94
N ALA A 374 -1.22 -12.22 9.54
CA ALA A 374 -2.40 -11.40 9.31
C ALA A 374 -2.02 -10.20 8.44
N PHE A 375 -2.74 -10.03 7.33
CA PHE A 375 -2.67 -8.88 6.45
C PHE A 375 -3.90 -8.01 6.66
N LYS A 376 -3.69 -6.71 6.86
CA LYS A 376 -4.73 -5.68 6.82
C LYS A 376 -4.59 -4.89 5.53
N ALA A 377 -5.72 -4.64 4.85
CA ALA A 377 -5.75 -3.91 3.59
C ALA A 377 -4.72 -4.43 2.56
N ILE A 378 -4.73 -5.75 2.34
CA ILE A 378 -3.97 -6.33 1.23
C ILE A 378 -4.77 -6.23 -0.07
N LYS A 379 -4.07 -5.89 -1.15
CA LYS A 379 -4.71 -5.65 -2.44
C LYS A 379 -4.92 -6.96 -3.19
N VAL A 380 -6.13 -7.17 -3.71
CA VAL A 380 -6.42 -8.22 -4.68
C VAL A 380 -5.84 -7.80 -6.01
N HIS A 381 -4.94 -8.63 -6.54
CA HIS A 381 -4.43 -8.49 -7.88
C HIS A 381 -5.02 -9.61 -8.74
N ASP A 382 -5.72 -9.24 -9.79
CA ASP A 382 -6.12 -10.18 -10.83
C ASP A 382 -5.05 -10.19 -11.93
N PHE A 383 -4.46 -11.35 -12.15
CA PHE A 383 -3.60 -11.56 -13.30
C PHE A 383 -4.08 -12.77 -14.06
N ASN A 384 -4.63 -12.54 -15.26
CA ASN A 384 -5.11 -13.60 -16.13
C ASN A 384 -6.13 -14.51 -15.47
N GLY A 385 -6.96 -13.95 -14.59
CA GLY A 385 -7.96 -14.72 -13.88
C GLY A 385 -7.48 -15.51 -12.70
N CYS A 386 -6.18 -15.41 -12.42
CA CYS A 386 -5.60 -15.97 -11.22
C CYS A 386 -5.52 -14.84 -10.21
N ARG A 387 -6.31 -14.98 -9.16
CA ARG A 387 -6.27 -14.03 -8.06
C ARG A 387 -5.06 -14.32 -7.20
N SER A 388 -4.31 -13.26 -6.98
CA SER A 388 -3.20 -13.23 -6.04
C SER A 388 -3.37 -12.03 -5.13
N LEU A 389 -2.67 -12.04 -4.01
CA LEU A 389 -2.63 -10.89 -3.14
C LEU A 389 -1.31 -10.16 -3.33
N SER A 390 -1.33 -8.85 -3.21
CA SER A 390 -0.14 -8.01 -3.32
C SER A 390 -0.12 -6.99 -2.19
N THR A 391 1.01 -6.91 -1.49
CA THR A 391 1.20 -5.84 -0.51
C THR A 391 1.34 -4.50 -1.22
N THR A 392 0.74 -3.46 -0.68
CA THR A 392 0.96 -2.06 -1.10
C THR A 392 1.47 -1.26 0.09
N SER A 393 1.70 0.04 -0.10
CA SER A 393 2.02 0.95 1.02
C SER A 393 0.91 1.04 2.08
N LYS A 394 -0.32 0.64 1.76
CA LYS A 394 -1.46 0.60 2.70
C LYS A 394 -1.52 -0.70 3.50
N THR A 395 -0.78 -1.73 3.08
CA THR A 395 -0.89 -3.06 3.68
C THR A 395 -0.13 -3.11 4.99
N ASN A 396 -0.82 -3.43 6.09
CA ASN A 396 -0.18 -3.72 7.37
C ASN A 396 -0.08 -5.24 7.54
N LEU A 397 1.14 -5.74 7.82
CA LEU A 397 1.41 -7.16 8.01
C LEU A 397 1.84 -7.40 9.45
N LYS A 398 1.20 -8.36 10.12
CA LYS A 398 1.54 -8.83 11.47
C LYS A 398 1.88 -10.31 11.42
N ILE A 399 3.07 -10.68 11.91
CA ILE A 399 3.60 -12.06 11.93
C ILE A 399 3.54 -12.57 13.36
N ASN A 400 2.81 -13.67 13.62
CA ASN A 400 2.70 -14.35 14.92
C ASN A 400 2.31 -13.46 16.13
N SER A 401 1.99 -12.19 15.91
CA SER A 401 1.78 -11.18 16.94
C SER A 401 0.31 -10.83 17.15
N LEU A 402 -0.59 -11.49 16.42
CA LEU A 402 -2.03 -11.34 16.58
C LEU A 402 -2.53 -12.47 17.47
N ASP A 403 -2.65 -12.21 18.77
CA ASP A 403 -3.21 -13.17 19.72
C ASP A 403 -4.74 -13.14 19.60
N THR A 404 -5.26 -13.95 18.69
CA THR A 404 -6.70 -14.07 18.40
C THR A 404 -7.07 -15.54 18.34
N GLU A 405 -8.32 -15.84 18.67
CA GLU A 405 -8.90 -17.18 18.53
C GLU A 405 -8.65 -17.76 17.13
N ARG A 406 -8.69 -16.91 16.10
CA ARG A 406 -8.41 -17.30 14.71
C ARG A 406 -6.96 -17.77 14.51
N THR A 407 -5.99 -17.10 15.11
CA THR A 407 -4.56 -17.48 15.07
C THR A 407 -4.35 -18.83 15.73
N GLU A 408 -4.91 -19.03 16.93
CA GLU A 408 -4.78 -20.31 17.65
C GLU A 408 -5.45 -21.46 16.92
N HIS A 409 -6.64 -21.21 16.37
CA HIS A 409 -7.37 -22.18 15.57
C HIS A 409 -6.58 -22.62 14.33
N LEU A 410 -6.02 -21.66 13.57
CA LEU A 410 -5.19 -21.99 12.40
C LEU A 410 -3.96 -22.82 12.78
N LYS A 411 -3.26 -22.45 13.87
CA LYS A 411 -2.11 -23.23 14.36
C LYS A 411 -2.51 -24.66 14.70
N ARG A 412 -3.61 -24.85 15.42
CA ARG A 412 -4.13 -26.17 15.80
C ARG A 412 -4.49 -26.99 14.56
N TRP A 413 -5.29 -26.43 13.66
CA TRP A 413 -5.69 -27.08 12.42
C TRP A 413 -4.49 -27.51 11.58
N PHE A 414 -3.49 -26.65 11.44
CA PHE A 414 -2.28 -26.98 10.67
C PHE A 414 -1.47 -28.10 11.31
N HIS A 415 -1.32 -28.10 12.64
CA HIS A 415 -0.65 -29.19 13.36
C HIS A 415 -1.40 -30.53 13.24
N GLU A 416 -2.73 -30.52 13.25
CA GLU A 416 -3.57 -31.72 13.11
C GLU A 416 -3.52 -32.31 11.70
N GLN A 417 -3.51 -31.46 10.66
CA GLN A 417 -3.48 -31.91 9.26
C GLN A 417 -2.07 -32.24 8.75
N HIS A 418 -1.04 -31.66 9.36
CA HIS A 418 0.36 -31.78 8.91
C HIS A 418 1.33 -32.11 10.07
N PRO A 419 1.21 -33.30 10.70
CA PRO A 419 2.06 -33.70 11.83
C PRO A 419 3.55 -33.77 11.46
N ASP A 420 3.87 -34.08 10.19
CA ASP A 420 5.23 -34.04 9.64
C ASP A 420 5.47 -32.72 8.89
N THR A 421 5.82 -31.66 9.63
CA THR A 421 6.09 -30.28 9.17
C THR A 421 7.17 -30.12 8.08
N ARG A 422 7.76 -31.22 7.57
CA ARG A 422 8.87 -31.19 6.60
C ARG A 422 8.45 -31.41 5.15
N LYS A 423 7.21 -31.78 4.84
CA LYS A 423 6.78 -32.08 3.46
C LYS A 423 5.33 -31.71 3.18
N ILE A 424 5.03 -30.43 2.94
CA ILE A 424 3.88 -30.05 2.12
C ILE A 424 4.38 -29.81 0.69
N ALA A 425 4.75 -30.90 0.04
CA ALA A 425 4.76 -30.96 -1.42
C ALA A 425 3.41 -31.56 -1.82
N ASN A 426 2.54 -30.74 -2.40
CA ASN A 426 1.35 -31.16 -3.13
C ASN A 426 0.21 -31.74 -2.26
N SER A 427 -0.52 -30.89 -1.53
CA SER A 427 -1.87 -31.22 -1.08
C SER A 427 -2.88 -30.27 -1.73
N ASN A 428 -3.62 -30.83 -2.71
CA ASN A 428 -4.92 -30.42 -3.25
C ASN A 428 -5.27 -28.93 -3.16
N ILE A 429 -4.78 -28.18 -4.14
CA ILE A 429 -5.08 -26.77 -4.37
C ILE A 429 -6.47 -26.67 -5.03
N ILE A 430 -7.48 -26.26 -4.27
CA ILE A 430 -8.76 -25.83 -4.83
C ILE A 430 -8.54 -24.45 -5.45
N GLN A 431 -8.63 -24.39 -6.77
CA GLN A 431 -8.47 -23.15 -7.54
C GLN A 431 -9.81 -22.57 -7.94
N VAL A 432 -9.97 -21.28 -7.70
CA VAL A 432 -11.00 -20.50 -8.37
C VAL A 432 -10.40 -19.82 -9.60
N SER A 433 -11.03 -20.10 -10.73
CA SER A 433 -10.69 -19.70 -12.09
C SER A 433 -11.34 -18.36 -12.46
N THR A 434 -10.69 -17.57 -13.33
CA THR A 434 -11.26 -17.02 -14.60
C THR A 434 -10.26 -16.21 -15.45
N GLN A 435 -9.44 -16.87 -16.28
CA GLN A 435 -8.96 -16.43 -17.62
C GLN A 435 -8.01 -15.20 -17.86
N GLN A 436 -6.94 -15.48 -18.64
CA GLN A 436 -6.27 -14.68 -19.72
C GLN A 436 -4.99 -13.82 -19.53
N GLY A 437 -3.84 -14.39 -19.96
CA GLY A 437 -2.57 -13.83 -20.54
C GLY A 437 -1.90 -12.54 -19.98
N LEU A 438 -0.64 -12.56 -19.48
CA LEU A 438 0.60 -12.40 -20.26
C LEU A 438 1.94 -12.72 -19.53
N ASN A 439 2.95 -13.13 -20.31
CA ASN A 439 4.41 -12.93 -20.24
C ASN A 439 5.19 -12.41 -19.00
N LEU A 440 5.93 -13.31 -18.32
CA LEU A 440 7.19 -13.00 -17.60
C LEU A 440 8.24 -14.15 -17.70
N SER A 441 9.52 -13.76 -17.67
CA SER A 441 10.77 -14.54 -17.89
C SER A 441 11.12 -15.52 -16.73
N PRO A 442 12.13 -16.43 -16.83
CA PRO A 442 11.96 -17.86 -16.63
C PRO A 442 12.64 -18.33 -15.33
N ASN A 443 12.04 -18.04 -14.18
CA ASN A 443 12.42 -18.72 -12.94
C ASN A 443 11.43 -19.86 -12.68
N TYR A 444 11.94 -21.10 -12.80
CA TYR A 444 11.15 -22.35 -12.76
C TYR A 444 10.35 -22.51 -11.45
N PHE A 445 10.75 -21.82 -10.38
CA PHE A 445 10.08 -21.80 -9.09
C PHE A 445 8.98 -20.72 -8.98
N TYR A 446 9.13 -19.59 -9.68
CA TYR A 446 8.08 -18.56 -9.82
C TYR A 446 6.86 -19.11 -10.57
N PHE A 447 7.09 -20.07 -11.47
CA PHE A 447 6.03 -20.72 -12.25
C PHE A 447 5.07 -21.53 -11.37
N ASN A 448 5.54 -22.40 -10.47
CA ASN A 448 4.61 -23.22 -9.65
C ASN A 448 3.79 -22.42 -8.61
N LEU A 449 4.31 -21.31 -8.10
CA LEU A 449 3.65 -20.52 -7.06
C LEU A 449 2.64 -19.49 -7.60
N LEU A 450 2.87 -18.97 -8.82
CA LEU A 450 1.94 -18.07 -9.53
C LEU A 450 0.99 -18.82 -10.48
N PHE A 451 1.43 -19.94 -11.07
CA PHE A 451 0.71 -20.79 -12.01
C PHE A 451 0.36 -22.16 -11.42
N SER A 452 -0.21 -22.21 -10.21
CA SER A 452 -1.15 -23.31 -9.98
C SER A 452 -2.37 -23.20 -10.90
N ALA A 453 -2.52 -22.09 -11.64
CA ALA A 453 -3.45 -21.82 -12.73
C ALA A 453 -3.74 -23.07 -13.59
N SER A 454 -4.91 -23.65 -13.35
CA SER A 454 -5.66 -24.63 -14.13
C SER A 454 -4.78 -25.45 -15.08
N ILE A 455 -4.39 -26.65 -14.63
CA ILE A 455 -4.00 -27.70 -15.58
C ILE A 455 -5.16 -27.84 -16.56
N LYS A 456 -4.92 -27.48 -17.82
CA LYS A 456 -5.90 -27.59 -18.89
C LYS A 456 -5.60 -28.81 -19.72
N THR A 457 -6.64 -29.34 -20.32
CA THR A 457 -6.49 -30.24 -21.44
C THR A 457 -6.10 -29.46 -22.70
N PHE A 458 -5.46 -30.10 -23.66
CA PHE A 458 -5.14 -29.49 -24.95
C PHE A 458 -6.39 -28.97 -25.65
N THR A 459 -7.51 -29.71 -25.58
CA THR A 459 -8.78 -29.27 -26.16
C THR A 459 -9.28 -27.97 -25.56
N GLU A 460 -9.24 -27.82 -24.23
CA GLU A 460 -9.63 -26.57 -23.55
C GLU A 460 -8.75 -25.39 -23.96
N ALA A 461 -7.44 -25.61 -24.05
CA ALA A 461 -6.51 -24.58 -24.50
C ALA A 461 -6.78 -24.15 -25.95
N ILE A 462 -7.09 -25.10 -26.85
CA ILE A 462 -7.44 -24.80 -28.24
C ILE A 462 -8.74 -24.00 -28.34
N ILE A 463 -9.77 -24.38 -27.58
CA ILE A 463 -11.05 -23.65 -27.55
C ILE A 463 -10.80 -22.20 -27.11
N GLU A 464 -10.05 -21.98 -26.04
CA GLU A 464 -9.73 -20.64 -25.54
C GLU A 464 -8.96 -19.80 -26.56
N TYR A 465 -7.97 -20.39 -27.24
CA TYR A 465 -7.22 -19.72 -28.30
C TYR A 465 -8.14 -19.24 -29.43
N VAL A 466 -9.09 -20.09 -29.85
CA VAL A 466 -10.06 -19.77 -30.91
C VAL A 466 -11.07 -18.71 -30.46
N SER A 467 -11.60 -18.84 -29.24
CA SER A 467 -12.64 -17.93 -28.72
C SER A 467 -12.14 -16.51 -28.47
N ASN A 468 -10.91 -16.34 -28.00
CA ASN A 468 -10.40 -15.04 -27.58
C ASN A 468 -9.74 -14.21 -28.69
N GLN A 469 -9.71 -14.72 -29.94
CA GLN A 469 -8.99 -14.11 -31.07
C GLN A 469 -7.55 -13.65 -30.71
N SER A 470 -6.93 -14.32 -29.74
CA SER A 470 -5.66 -13.90 -29.15
C SER A 470 -4.49 -14.47 -29.94
N LYS A 471 -3.44 -13.67 -30.14
CA LYS A 471 -2.26 -14.12 -30.91
C LYS A 471 -1.46 -15.23 -30.22
N THR A 472 -1.56 -15.36 -28.89
CA THR A 472 -0.81 -16.36 -28.11
C THR A 472 -1.52 -16.60 -26.78
N ILE A 473 -1.58 -17.86 -26.34
CA ILE A 473 -2.07 -18.27 -25.02
C ILE A 473 -0.95 -18.97 -24.23
N TYR A 474 -1.01 -18.91 -22.91
CA TYR A 474 -0.07 -19.58 -21.99
C TYR A 474 -0.89 -20.45 -21.04
N PHE A 475 -0.52 -21.73 -20.90
CA PHE A 475 -1.22 -22.69 -20.05
C PHE A 475 -0.26 -23.77 -19.52
N SER A 476 -0.70 -24.49 -18.48
CA SER A 476 -0.04 -25.67 -17.94
C SER A 476 -0.83 -26.92 -18.32
N ILE A 477 -0.13 -28.02 -18.60
CA ILE A 477 -0.73 -29.30 -18.96
C ILE A 477 -0.07 -30.44 -18.20
N LYS A 478 -0.87 -31.47 -17.90
CA LYS A 478 -0.38 -32.76 -17.44
C LYS A 478 -0.62 -33.78 -18.55
N GLY A 479 0.46 -34.24 -19.16
CA GLY A 479 0.42 -35.22 -20.25
C GLY A 479 1.62 -36.16 -20.21
N ILE A 480 1.58 -37.16 -21.08
CA ILE A 480 2.62 -38.16 -21.27
C ILE A 480 3.36 -37.82 -22.57
N CYS A 481 4.70 -37.78 -22.51
CA CYS A 481 5.51 -37.70 -23.72
C CYS A 481 5.51 -39.08 -24.40
N THR A 482 4.87 -39.18 -25.57
CA THR A 482 4.69 -40.46 -26.28
C THR A 482 5.74 -40.69 -27.35
N GLU A 483 6.20 -39.63 -28.01
CA GLU A 483 7.21 -39.70 -29.07
C GLU A 483 8.13 -38.46 -29.03
N VAL A 484 9.37 -38.63 -29.46
CA VAL A 484 10.35 -37.54 -29.62
C VAL A 484 10.80 -37.54 -31.07
N ASP A 485 10.72 -36.37 -31.73
CA ASP A 485 11.23 -36.19 -33.09
C ASP A 485 12.75 -36.37 -33.09
N LYS A 486 13.20 -37.31 -33.94
CA LYS A 486 14.60 -37.71 -34.09
C LYS A 486 15.29 -36.93 -35.21
N HIS A 487 14.55 -36.14 -35.98
CA HIS A 487 15.08 -35.38 -37.10
C HIS A 487 15.41 -33.93 -36.67
N SER A 488 16.63 -33.47 -36.96
CA SER A 488 17.05 -32.07 -36.75
C SER A 488 16.83 -31.54 -35.31
N PHE A 489 17.01 -32.41 -34.31
CA PHE A 489 16.76 -32.12 -32.89
C PHE A 489 17.82 -31.21 -32.23
N ILE A 490 18.89 -30.87 -32.95
CA ILE A 490 20.00 -30.00 -32.51
C ILE A 490 20.32 -28.92 -33.54
N TYR A 491 20.84 -27.80 -33.08
CA TYR A 491 21.29 -26.68 -33.91
C TYR A 491 22.52 -25.98 -33.33
N LYS A 492 23.25 -25.25 -34.19
CA LYS A 492 24.37 -24.37 -33.78
C LYS A 492 23.80 -23.13 -33.05
N MET A 493 24.10 -22.97 -31.76
CA MET A 493 23.66 -21.86 -30.91
C MET A 493 24.80 -20.92 -30.50
N CYS A 494 24.43 -19.71 -30.06
CA CYS A 494 25.37 -18.69 -29.59
C CYS A 494 26.26 -19.23 -28.45
N PRO A 495 27.58 -18.94 -28.45
CA PRO A 495 28.47 -19.42 -27.40
C PRO A 495 28.29 -18.72 -26.05
N VAL A 496 27.60 -17.58 -25.98
CA VAL A 496 27.38 -16.83 -24.74
C VAL A 496 26.29 -17.50 -23.90
N ASP A 497 26.58 -17.81 -22.63
CA ASP A 497 25.67 -18.57 -21.75
C ASP A 497 24.30 -17.90 -21.52
N THR A 498 24.23 -16.57 -21.63
CA THR A 498 22.97 -15.81 -21.51
C THR A 498 22.16 -15.76 -22.82
N CYS A 499 22.63 -16.36 -23.90
CA CYS A 499 22.02 -16.30 -25.23
C CYS A 499 21.80 -17.68 -25.85
N THR A 500 20.54 -18.05 -26.08
CA THR A 500 20.14 -19.33 -26.68
C THR A 500 19.82 -19.25 -28.18
N LYS A 501 20.09 -18.11 -28.83
CA LYS A 501 19.72 -17.90 -30.24
C LYS A 501 20.62 -18.71 -31.18
N LYS A 502 20.00 -19.24 -32.25
CA LYS A 502 20.71 -19.87 -33.37
C LYS A 502 21.69 -18.90 -34.00
N VAL A 503 22.88 -19.37 -34.32
CA VAL A 503 23.88 -18.61 -35.09
C VAL A 503 23.72 -18.88 -36.58
N ILE A 504 24.09 -17.88 -37.38
CA ILE A 504 24.13 -17.96 -38.84
C ILE A 504 25.60 -18.16 -39.24
N GLU A 505 25.86 -19.16 -40.07
CA GLU A 505 27.18 -19.44 -40.62
C GLU A 505 27.45 -18.46 -41.76
N ILE A 506 28.49 -17.64 -41.61
CA ILE A 506 28.92 -16.65 -42.63
C ILE A 506 30.03 -17.26 -43.49
N SER A 507 30.94 -18.00 -42.86
CA SER A 507 32.02 -18.75 -43.49
C SER A 507 32.24 -20.04 -42.71
N ASP A 508 33.08 -20.94 -43.23
CA ASP A 508 33.40 -22.25 -42.60
C ASP A 508 33.86 -22.15 -41.14
N THR A 509 34.33 -20.97 -40.72
CA THR A 509 34.86 -20.73 -39.37
C THR A 509 34.14 -19.62 -38.62
N GLN A 510 33.20 -18.88 -39.23
CA GLN A 510 32.59 -17.71 -38.60
C GLN A 510 31.07 -17.81 -38.46
N TYR A 511 30.60 -17.53 -37.25
CA TYR A 511 29.21 -17.65 -36.83
C TYR A 511 28.69 -16.33 -36.27
N ARG A 512 27.67 -15.74 -36.90
CA ARG A 512 27.04 -14.51 -36.43
C ARG A 512 25.77 -14.78 -35.64
N CYS A 513 25.69 -14.20 -34.44
CA CYS A 513 24.47 -14.17 -33.65
C CYS A 513 23.73 -12.85 -33.88
N VAL A 514 22.50 -12.91 -34.40
CA VAL A 514 21.65 -11.73 -34.63
C VAL A 514 21.26 -11.02 -33.33
N LYS A 515 21.10 -11.76 -32.22
CA LYS A 515 20.69 -11.18 -30.93
C LYS A 515 21.83 -10.47 -30.21
N CYS A 516 23.03 -11.03 -30.24
CA CYS A 516 24.21 -10.40 -29.62
C CYS A 516 24.87 -9.37 -30.55
N ASP A 517 24.47 -9.35 -31.82
CA ASP A 517 25.08 -8.62 -32.92
C ASP A 517 26.61 -8.76 -32.97
N LYS A 518 27.08 -10.00 -32.84
CA LYS A 518 28.49 -10.36 -32.80
C LYS A 518 28.78 -11.60 -33.63
N THR A 519 29.98 -11.65 -34.18
CA THR A 519 30.54 -12.82 -34.86
C THR A 519 31.49 -13.55 -33.92
N TYR A 520 31.44 -14.87 -33.96
CA TYR A 520 32.25 -15.78 -33.14
C TYR A 520 32.88 -16.84 -34.02
N ASP A 521 34.07 -17.30 -33.64
CA ASP A 521 34.75 -18.42 -34.32
C ASP A 521 34.30 -19.79 -33.79
N VAL A 522 33.50 -19.79 -32.71
CA VAL A 522 32.99 -20.98 -32.03
C VAL A 522 31.48 -20.88 -31.81
N PHE A 523 30.83 -22.04 -31.74
CA PHE A 523 29.42 -22.18 -31.41
C PHE A 523 29.22 -23.27 -30.35
N LYS A 524 28.05 -23.29 -29.73
CA LYS A 524 27.61 -24.38 -28.85
C LYS A 524 26.52 -25.19 -29.54
N TRP A 525 26.41 -26.48 -29.26
CA TRP A 525 25.25 -27.28 -29.68
C TRP A 525 24.07 -27.01 -28.75
N GLY A 526 22.89 -26.77 -29.30
CA GLY A 526 21.67 -26.61 -28.52
C GLY A 526 20.52 -27.46 -29.07
N TYR A 527 19.63 -27.93 -28.19
CA TYR A 527 18.45 -28.68 -28.62
C TYR A 527 17.33 -27.78 -29.13
N LYS A 528 16.70 -28.23 -30.21
CA LYS A 528 15.38 -27.80 -30.67
C LYS A 528 14.69 -29.05 -31.21
N THR A 529 13.85 -29.66 -30.38
CA THR A 529 13.15 -30.89 -30.75
C THR A 529 11.65 -30.73 -30.56
N THR A 530 10.89 -31.47 -31.36
CA THR A 530 9.44 -31.58 -31.22
C THR A 530 9.13 -32.87 -30.50
N ILE A 531 8.37 -32.81 -29.42
CA ILE A 531 7.88 -33.98 -28.69
C ILE A 531 6.38 -34.10 -28.89
N GLN A 532 5.87 -35.33 -29.00
CA GLN A 532 4.44 -35.58 -28.95
C GLN A 532 4.03 -35.73 -27.49
N VAL A 533 3.12 -34.86 -27.06
CA VAL A 533 2.57 -34.92 -25.71
C VAL A 533 1.11 -35.29 -25.84
N THR A 534 0.70 -36.34 -25.12
CA THR A 534 -0.67 -36.85 -25.11
C THR A 534 -1.26 -36.60 -23.72
N ASP A 535 -2.41 -35.93 -23.66
CA ASP A 535 -3.23 -35.88 -22.45
C ASP A 535 -4.47 -36.76 -22.61
N ASN A 536 -5.43 -36.65 -21.69
CA ASN A 536 -6.70 -37.39 -21.77
C ASN A 536 -7.65 -36.90 -22.87
N SER A 537 -7.30 -35.82 -23.59
CA SER A 537 -8.13 -35.21 -24.62
C SER A 537 -7.58 -35.50 -26.02
N ILE A 538 -6.35 -35.07 -26.33
CA ILE A 538 -5.71 -35.21 -27.63
C ILE A 538 -4.18 -35.34 -27.50
N THR A 539 -3.53 -35.69 -28.62
CA THR A 539 -2.07 -35.62 -28.75
C THR A 539 -1.69 -34.37 -29.53
N GLN A 540 -0.73 -33.60 -29.01
CA GLN A 540 -0.26 -32.37 -29.62
C GLN A 540 1.27 -32.34 -29.71
N PRO A 541 1.85 -31.94 -30.87
CA PRO A 541 3.28 -31.68 -30.97
C PRO A 541 3.67 -30.41 -30.19
N VAL A 542 4.68 -30.53 -29.33
CA VAL A 542 5.23 -29.46 -28.50
C VAL A 542 6.71 -29.29 -28.83
N ILE A 543 7.13 -28.06 -29.11
CA ILE A 543 8.55 -27.76 -29.36
C ILE A 543 9.22 -27.39 -28.05
N ILE A 544 10.28 -28.11 -27.69
CA ILE A 544 11.13 -27.82 -26.53
C ILE A 544 12.51 -27.34 -26.98
N PHE A 545 13.07 -26.40 -26.21
CA PHE A 545 14.37 -25.77 -26.48
C PHE A 545 15.41 -26.19 -25.42
N ASN A 546 16.69 -25.85 -25.67
CA ASN A 546 17.86 -26.37 -24.96
C ASN A 546 17.65 -26.69 -23.48
N LYS A 547 17.30 -25.71 -22.65
CA LYS A 547 17.15 -25.88 -21.20
C LYS A 547 16.11 -26.95 -20.83
N GLN A 548 14.96 -26.97 -21.52
CA GLN A 548 13.89 -27.93 -21.26
C GLN A 548 14.24 -29.32 -21.81
N ALA A 549 14.90 -29.37 -22.96
CA ALA A 549 15.34 -30.63 -23.57
C ALA A 549 16.46 -31.31 -22.76
N GLU A 550 17.45 -30.56 -22.26
CA GLU A 550 18.48 -31.10 -21.36
C GLU A 550 17.88 -31.65 -20.07
N ALA A 551 16.87 -30.96 -19.51
CA ALA A 551 16.15 -31.45 -18.34
C ALA A 551 15.34 -32.73 -18.64
N LEU A 552 14.77 -32.85 -19.83
CA LEU A 552 14.01 -34.03 -20.25
C LEU A 552 14.91 -35.24 -20.58
N PHE A 553 16.02 -35.01 -21.28
CA PHE A 553 16.94 -36.06 -21.73
C PHE A 553 18.03 -36.41 -20.72
N GLY A 554 18.31 -35.53 -19.76
CA GLY A 554 19.31 -35.72 -18.72
C GLY A 554 20.76 -35.48 -19.16
N ILE A 555 21.02 -35.15 -20.44
CA ILE A 555 22.36 -34.91 -20.99
C ILE A 555 22.43 -33.66 -21.89
N PRO A 556 23.57 -32.96 -21.95
CA PRO A 556 23.80 -31.83 -22.84
C PRO A 556 23.70 -32.20 -24.34
N ALA A 557 23.32 -31.23 -25.17
CA ALA A 557 23.15 -31.43 -26.62
C ALA A 557 24.42 -31.91 -27.34
N ALA A 558 25.59 -31.41 -26.91
CA ALA A 558 26.87 -31.83 -27.48
C ALA A 558 27.18 -33.31 -27.19
N GLU A 559 26.87 -33.78 -25.98
CA GLU A 559 27.11 -35.17 -25.56
C GLU A 559 26.16 -36.14 -26.29
N MET A 560 24.88 -35.77 -26.44
CA MET A 560 23.92 -36.55 -27.24
C MET A 560 24.37 -36.72 -28.70
N LEU A 561 24.94 -35.68 -29.31
CA LEU A 561 25.47 -35.78 -30.67
C LEU A 561 26.62 -36.80 -30.75
N THR A 562 27.55 -36.77 -29.78
CA THR A 562 28.64 -37.74 -29.69
C THR A 562 28.11 -39.17 -29.52
N HIS A 563 27.10 -39.37 -28.66
CA HIS A 563 26.46 -40.68 -28.52
C HIS A 563 25.83 -41.16 -29.83
N MET A 564 25.13 -40.30 -30.56
CA MET A 564 24.54 -40.70 -31.85
C MET A 564 25.58 -41.03 -32.92
N MET A 565 26.68 -40.29 -32.96
CA MET A 565 27.80 -40.63 -33.87
C MET A 565 28.44 -41.98 -33.51
N ASN A 566 28.54 -42.29 -32.22
CA ASN A 566 29.10 -43.56 -31.74
C ASN A 566 28.14 -44.76 -31.90
N VAL A 567 26.82 -44.54 -31.87
CA VAL A 567 25.81 -45.59 -32.09
C VAL A 567 25.77 -46.04 -33.55
N ASN A 568 26.15 -45.17 -34.51
CA ASN A 568 26.32 -45.55 -35.92
C ASN A 568 27.52 -46.48 -36.17
N HIS A 569 28.29 -46.87 -35.15
CA HIS A 569 29.32 -47.91 -35.23
C HIS A 569 28.86 -49.30 -34.72
N TRP A 570 27.57 -49.46 -34.37
CA TRP A 570 26.99 -50.74 -33.91
C TRP A 570 25.97 -51.35 -34.90
N TYR A 571 26.07 -51.02 -36.18
CA TYR A 571 25.37 -51.72 -37.26
C TYR A 571 26.35 -52.19 -38.34
#